data_AF-A0A414PVJ7-F1
#
_entry.id   AF-A0A414PVJ7-F1
#
_cell.length_a   1.000
_cell.length_b   1.000
_cell.length_c   1.000
_cell.angle_alpha   90.00
_cell.angle_beta   90.00
_cell.angle_gamma   90.00
#
_symmetry.space_group_name_H-M   'P 1'
#
loop_
_entity.id
_entity.type
_entity.pdbx_description
1 polymer ?
#
loop_
_entity_poly.entity_id
_entity_poly.type
_entity_poly.pdbx_seq_one_letter_code
_entity_poly.pdbx_strand_id
1 'polypeptide(L)'
;MKKKALFLLALVLLTTSCGSIVARKDKSQIVKFENSRIVADSYDITFYNILYPEKPYDKDKFYEQFDVLTSKMVAYNKDINLIIPLELYKDLLNLQKREVREGEKIYYKQAYSLTEEEKEFIDSKVDVETPDNTGSVQKYLNKQVAYWYDYLKKPQEYDSKKYYTELDKDRIVDEVFENRKFFSNTVFAVANDLVVGVTEDELEEIKDLPYPLYLKTDSIPVDKLKEVKSKIILVEGKVEDTVIPEKIVLIDNLTVENVKDYEITTKILDIDNPLNLIPNVDEYQDLKLKNIQKFDIKYVPNSVLKKASVRKEERKRETINFDKTQTNWRIE
;
A
#
# COMPACT_ATOMS: atom_id res chain seq x y z
N MET A 1 -8.58 68.08 -24.46
CA MET A 1 -7.51 67.09 -24.17
C MET A 1 -7.94 65.87 -23.35
N LYS A 2 -9.02 65.91 -22.55
CA LYS A 2 -9.43 64.79 -21.65
C LYS A 2 -9.98 63.53 -22.34
N LYS A 3 -10.64 63.64 -23.51
CA LYS A 3 -11.27 62.48 -24.19
C LYS A 3 -10.27 61.52 -24.87
N LYS A 4 -9.17 62.04 -25.43
CA LYS A 4 -8.11 61.22 -26.06
C LYS A 4 -7.29 60.44 -25.03
N ALA A 5 -7.04 61.05 -23.87
CA ALA A 5 -6.37 60.38 -22.75
C ALA A 5 -7.22 59.24 -22.15
N LEU A 6 -8.54 59.44 -22.04
CA LEU A 6 -9.46 58.40 -21.56
C LEU A 6 -9.55 57.22 -22.53
N PHE A 7 -9.50 57.49 -23.84
CA PHE A 7 -9.51 56.45 -24.88
C PHE A 7 -8.21 55.64 -24.89
N LEU A 8 -7.06 56.29 -24.68
CA LEU A 8 -5.77 55.63 -24.52
C LEU A 8 -5.70 54.79 -23.24
N LEU A 9 -6.28 55.28 -22.13
CA LEU A 9 -6.35 54.53 -20.88
C LEU A 9 -7.24 53.28 -21.02
N ALA A 10 -8.38 53.40 -21.71
CA ALA A 10 -9.25 52.28 -22.01
C ALA A 10 -8.61 51.26 -22.96
N LEU A 11 -7.82 51.72 -23.95
CA LEU A 11 -7.08 50.84 -24.84
C LEU A 11 -5.98 50.06 -24.09
N VAL A 12 -5.28 50.72 -23.16
CA VAL A 12 -4.25 50.09 -22.32
C VAL A 12 -4.87 49.09 -21.33
N LEU A 13 -6.05 49.40 -20.76
CA LEU A 13 -6.78 48.45 -19.89
C LEU A 13 -7.29 47.22 -20.65
N LEU A 14 -7.66 47.37 -21.92
CA LEU A 14 -8.08 46.25 -22.77
C LEU A 14 -6.89 45.38 -23.20
N THR A 15 -5.71 45.96 -23.46
CA THR A 15 -4.51 45.18 -23.81
C THR A 15 -3.78 44.57 -22.60
N THR A 16 -3.97 45.10 -21.40
CA THR A 16 -3.48 44.46 -20.15
C THR A 16 -4.45 43.44 -19.57
N SER A 17 -5.69 43.38 -20.07
CA SER A 17 -6.62 42.26 -19.83
C SER A 17 -6.32 41.03 -20.69
N CYS A 18 -5.03 40.78 -20.97
CA CYS A 18 -4.56 39.44 -21.27
C CYS A 18 -4.83 38.60 -20.01
N GLY A 19 -6.07 38.11 -19.90
CA GLY A 19 -6.43 37.11 -18.91
C GLY A 19 -5.37 36.05 -19.00
N SER A 20 -4.61 35.88 -17.92
CA SER A 20 -3.71 34.77 -17.79
C SER A 20 -4.53 33.54 -18.09
N ILE A 21 -4.30 32.96 -19.27
CA ILE A 21 -4.75 31.62 -19.59
C ILE A 21 -3.94 30.74 -18.64
N VAL A 22 -4.46 30.57 -17.43
CA VAL A 22 -3.97 29.57 -16.51
C VAL A 22 -4.40 28.26 -17.14
N ALA A 23 -3.46 27.58 -17.77
CA ALA A 23 -3.65 26.21 -18.19
C ALA A 23 -4.11 25.44 -16.95
N ARG A 24 -5.39 25.02 -16.94
CA ARG A 24 -5.85 24.04 -15.97
C ARG A 24 -5.10 22.77 -16.33
N LYS A 25 -4.02 22.49 -15.59
CA LYS A 25 -3.33 21.21 -15.67
C LYS A 25 -4.42 20.18 -15.40
N ASP A 26 -4.80 19.37 -16.39
CA ASP A 26 -5.79 18.32 -16.18
C ASP A 26 -5.27 17.49 -15.01
N LYS A 27 -5.95 17.59 -13.86
CA LYS A 27 -5.59 16.92 -12.61
C LYS A 27 -6.00 15.45 -12.65
N SER A 28 -6.11 14.86 -13.83
CA SER A 28 -6.61 13.50 -14.00
C SER A 28 -5.96 12.83 -15.21
N GLN A 29 -5.68 11.54 -15.11
CA GLN A 29 -5.19 10.71 -16.22
C GLN A 29 -6.28 9.75 -16.71
N ILE A 30 -6.26 9.41 -18.00
CA ILE A 30 -7.24 8.47 -18.58
C ILE A 30 -6.72 7.05 -18.36
N VAL A 31 -7.44 6.30 -17.53
CA VAL A 31 -7.14 4.90 -17.22
C VAL A 31 -8.18 4.00 -17.88
N LYS A 32 -7.72 2.91 -18.46
CA LYS A 32 -8.57 1.80 -18.91
C LYS A 32 -8.23 0.57 -18.08
N PHE A 33 -9.17 0.18 -17.22
CA PHE A 33 -9.05 -1.08 -16.48
C PHE A 33 -9.22 -2.28 -17.42
N GLU A 34 -8.44 -3.35 -17.18
CA GLU A 34 -8.63 -4.61 -17.91
C GLU A 34 -9.96 -5.27 -17.55
N ASN A 35 -10.41 -5.10 -16.30
CA ASN A 35 -11.68 -5.62 -15.84
C ASN A 35 -12.86 -4.81 -16.40
N SER A 36 -13.50 -5.35 -17.43
CA SER A 36 -14.68 -4.76 -18.09
C SER A 36 -15.91 -4.50 -17.19
N ARG A 37 -15.94 -5.03 -15.96
CA ARG A 37 -17.01 -4.76 -14.99
C ARG A 37 -16.86 -3.41 -14.29
N ILE A 38 -15.65 -2.82 -14.31
CA ILE A 38 -15.44 -1.47 -13.80
C ILE A 38 -15.91 -0.49 -14.87
N VAL A 39 -17.00 0.20 -14.59
CA VAL A 39 -17.59 1.24 -15.44
C VAL A 39 -17.31 2.63 -14.85
N ALA A 40 -17.39 3.68 -15.67
CA ALA A 40 -17.23 5.05 -15.19
C ALA A 40 -18.38 5.40 -14.20
N ASP A 41 -18.05 5.47 -12.91
CA ASP A 41 -18.98 5.73 -11.82
C ASP A 41 -18.19 6.09 -10.53
N SER A 42 -18.92 6.32 -9.44
CA SER A 42 -18.39 6.48 -8.09
C SER A 42 -18.21 5.13 -7.39
N TYR A 43 -17.08 4.96 -6.69
CA TYR A 43 -16.72 3.73 -5.99
C TYR A 43 -16.20 4.02 -4.58
N ASP A 44 -16.62 3.20 -3.63
CA ASP A 44 -16.01 3.12 -2.31
C ASP A 44 -14.99 1.98 -2.26
N ILE A 45 -13.84 2.25 -1.65
CA ILE A 45 -12.81 1.24 -1.37
C ILE A 45 -12.37 1.33 0.09
N THR A 46 -12.62 0.25 0.84
CA THR A 46 -12.14 0.12 2.21
C THR A 46 -10.88 -0.74 2.27
N PHE A 47 -9.82 -0.23 2.90
CA PHE A 47 -8.60 -0.96 3.23
C PHE A 47 -8.53 -1.22 4.73
N TYR A 48 -8.12 -2.43 5.11
CA TYR A 48 -7.92 -2.80 6.50
C TYR A 48 -6.43 -2.87 6.81
N ASN A 49 -5.96 -1.97 7.66
CA ASN A 49 -4.58 -1.90 8.11
C ASN A 49 -4.35 -2.85 9.28
N ILE A 50 -3.58 -3.91 9.03
CA ILE A 50 -3.30 -4.92 10.04
C ILE A 50 -2.13 -4.49 10.90
N LEU A 51 -2.37 -4.36 12.20
CA LEU A 51 -1.35 -4.02 13.18
C LEU A 51 -0.52 -5.28 13.51
N TYR A 52 0.74 -5.28 13.09
CA TYR A 52 1.67 -6.39 13.34
C TYR A 52 2.33 -6.25 14.71
N PRO A 53 2.31 -7.28 15.57
CA PRO A 53 2.90 -7.21 16.90
C PRO A 53 4.43 -7.22 16.87
N GLU A 54 5.05 -6.54 17.84
CA GLU A 54 6.52 -6.48 17.96
C GLU A 54 7.13 -7.72 18.64
N LYS A 55 6.44 -8.29 19.63
CA LYS A 55 6.97 -9.37 20.47
C LYS A 55 6.94 -10.72 19.72
N PRO A 56 8.01 -11.53 19.79
CA PRO A 56 8.07 -12.81 19.08
C PRO A 56 6.90 -13.76 19.36
N TYR A 57 6.47 -13.86 20.62
CA TYR A 57 5.34 -14.72 20.99
C TYR A 57 4.00 -14.23 20.44
N ASP A 58 3.77 -12.91 20.47
CA ASP A 58 2.55 -12.32 19.93
C ASP A 58 2.51 -12.46 18.40
N LYS A 59 3.68 -12.43 17.75
CA LYS A 59 3.83 -12.74 16.31
C LYS A 59 3.37 -14.16 16.00
N ASP A 60 3.73 -15.17 16.78
CA ASP A 60 3.30 -16.56 16.54
C ASP A 60 1.77 -16.68 16.55
N LYS A 61 1.13 -16.13 17.58
CA LYS A 61 -0.33 -16.09 17.70
C LYS A 61 -0.96 -15.31 16.54
N PHE A 62 -0.36 -14.20 16.16
CA PHE A 62 -0.79 -13.40 15.02
C PHE A 62 -0.76 -14.22 13.72
N TYR A 63 0.31 -14.99 13.48
CA TYR A 63 0.41 -15.84 12.29
C TYR A 63 -0.68 -16.91 12.26
N GLU A 64 -0.96 -17.58 13.38
CA GLU A 64 -2.06 -18.55 13.48
C GLU A 64 -3.40 -17.91 13.08
N GLN A 65 -3.67 -16.72 13.60
CA GLN A 65 -4.89 -15.97 13.31
C GLN A 65 -4.95 -15.50 11.85
N PHE A 66 -3.82 -15.06 11.31
CA PHE A 66 -3.69 -14.56 9.94
C PHE A 66 -3.83 -15.70 8.91
N ASP A 67 -3.29 -16.89 9.20
CA ASP A 67 -3.46 -18.07 8.36
C ASP A 67 -4.93 -18.52 8.31
N VAL A 68 -5.63 -18.47 9.45
CA VAL A 68 -7.09 -18.75 9.49
C VAL A 68 -7.86 -17.75 8.63
N LEU A 69 -7.54 -16.45 8.70
CA LEU A 69 -8.17 -15.42 7.87
C LEU A 69 -7.94 -15.70 6.38
N THR A 70 -6.68 -15.83 5.95
CA THR A 70 -6.33 -16.03 4.54
C THR A 70 -6.86 -17.35 3.99
N SER A 71 -6.86 -18.42 4.79
CA SER A 71 -7.48 -19.70 4.45
C SER A 71 -8.98 -19.58 4.20
N LYS A 72 -9.69 -18.79 5.00
CA LYS A 72 -11.11 -18.50 4.76
C LYS A 72 -11.33 -17.67 3.50
N MET A 73 -10.52 -16.65 3.26
CA MET A 73 -10.59 -15.84 2.04
C MET A 73 -10.48 -16.72 0.80
N VAL A 74 -9.49 -17.63 0.77
CA VAL A 74 -9.30 -18.59 -0.32
C VAL A 74 -10.47 -19.58 -0.41
N ALA A 75 -10.89 -20.20 0.70
CA ALA A 75 -11.93 -21.22 0.70
C ALA A 75 -13.30 -20.67 0.24
N TYR A 76 -13.64 -19.44 0.62
CA TYR A 76 -14.90 -18.80 0.25
C TYR A 76 -14.81 -17.92 -1.01
N ASN A 77 -13.62 -17.81 -1.62
CA ASN A 77 -13.34 -16.94 -2.77
C ASN A 77 -13.83 -15.49 -2.52
N LYS A 78 -13.57 -14.99 -1.32
CA LYS A 78 -13.90 -13.64 -0.88
C LYS A 78 -12.62 -12.87 -0.64
N ASP A 79 -12.58 -11.66 -1.14
CA ASP A 79 -11.38 -10.82 -1.16
C ASP A 79 -11.65 -9.57 -0.33
N ILE A 80 -10.67 -9.20 0.48
CA ILE A 80 -10.64 -7.98 1.28
C ILE A 80 -9.33 -7.28 0.99
N ASN A 81 -9.36 -5.97 0.81
CA ASN A 81 -8.13 -5.19 0.65
C ASN A 81 -7.43 -5.05 2.01
N LEU A 82 -6.23 -5.63 2.14
CA LEU A 82 -5.45 -5.65 3.37
C LEU A 82 -4.18 -4.81 3.20
N ILE A 83 -3.89 -3.95 4.16
CA ILE A 83 -2.58 -3.33 4.29
C ILE A 83 -1.78 -4.15 5.31
N ILE A 84 -0.58 -4.57 4.91
CA ILE A 84 0.38 -5.27 5.77
C ILE A 84 1.67 -4.46 5.86
N PRO A 85 2.32 -4.37 7.03
CA PRO A 85 3.61 -3.70 7.14
C PRO A 85 4.71 -4.46 6.38
N LEU A 86 5.73 -3.75 5.93
CA LEU A 86 6.87 -4.33 5.22
C LEU A 86 7.55 -5.47 5.99
N GLU A 87 7.67 -5.32 7.32
CA GLU A 87 8.24 -6.36 8.19
C GLU A 87 7.47 -7.68 8.06
N LEU A 88 6.14 -7.64 8.14
CA LEU A 88 5.29 -8.82 7.97
C LEU A 88 5.46 -9.43 6.57
N TYR A 89 5.53 -8.60 5.53
CA TYR A 89 5.77 -9.08 4.16
C TYR A 89 7.09 -9.84 4.03
N LYS A 90 8.19 -9.30 4.57
CA LYS A 90 9.50 -9.96 4.56
C LYS A 90 9.49 -11.25 5.38
N ASP A 91 8.86 -11.23 6.56
CA ASP A 91 8.73 -12.43 7.39
C ASP A 91 7.95 -13.54 6.68
N LEU A 92 6.84 -13.22 5.99
CA LEU A 92 6.08 -14.19 5.20
C LEU A 92 6.91 -14.81 4.07
N LEU A 93 7.75 -14.03 3.39
CA LEU A 93 8.67 -14.53 2.36
C LEU A 93 9.72 -15.48 2.93
N ASN A 94 10.27 -15.16 4.10
CA ASN A 94 11.27 -16.01 4.76
C ASN A 94 10.64 -17.32 5.25
N LEU A 95 9.46 -17.24 5.87
CA LEU A 95 8.72 -18.42 6.32
C LEU A 95 8.39 -19.37 5.15
N GLN A 96 8.06 -18.84 3.97
CA GLN A 96 7.86 -19.64 2.76
C GLN A 96 9.09 -20.46 2.37
N LYS A 97 10.29 -19.88 2.54
CA LYS A 97 11.58 -20.53 2.23
C LYS A 97 12.09 -21.42 3.36
N ARG A 98 11.34 -21.57 4.46
CA ARG A 98 11.79 -22.20 5.72
C ARG A 98 13.01 -21.50 6.32
N GLU A 99 13.04 -20.18 6.23
CA GLU A 99 14.04 -19.34 6.88
C GLU A 99 13.45 -18.69 8.14
N VAL A 100 14.32 -18.21 9.03
CA VAL A 100 13.91 -17.42 10.19
C VAL A 100 13.38 -16.05 9.77
N ARG A 101 12.60 -15.40 10.63
CA ARG A 101 12.08 -14.03 10.39
C ARG A 101 13.22 -13.03 10.24
N GLU A 102 12.97 -11.86 9.65
CA GLU A 102 14.03 -10.86 9.44
C GLU A 102 14.72 -10.47 10.75
N GLY A 103 13.93 -10.14 11.78
CA GLY A 103 14.47 -9.82 13.11
C GLY A 103 15.15 -10.99 13.83
N GLU A 104 14.94 -12.23 13.36
CA GLU A 104 15.51 -13.44 13.94
C GLU A 104 16.84 -13.85 13.28
N LYS A 105 17.15 -13.32 12.10
CA LYS A 105 18.37 -13.64 11.35
C LYS A 105 19.64 -13.42 12.16
N ILE A 106 19.65 -12.36 12.99
CA ILE A 106 20.77 -12.05 13.87
C ILE A 106 21.03 -13.14 14.93
N TYR A 107 19.98 -13.84 15.39
CA TYR A 107 20.08 -14.92 16.36
C TYR A 107 20.36 -16.27 15.70
N TYR A 108 20.12 -16.39 14.40
CA TYR A 108 20.43 -17.58 13.62
C TYR A 108 21.87 -17.57 13.06
N LYS A 109 22.35 -16.39 12.63
CA LYS A 109 23.69 -16.18 12.08
C LYS A 109 24.79 -16.78 12.96
N GLN A 110 25.84 -17.31 12.33
CA GLN A 110 26.99 -17.89 13.04
C GLN A 110 27.66 -16.85 13.94
N ALA A 111 27.94 -17.19 15.20
CA ALA A 111 28.36 -16.22 16.20
C ALA A 111 29.68 -15.51 15.84
N TYR A 112 30.57 -16.17 15.09
CA TYR A 112 31.83 -15.57 14.63
C TYR A 112 31.63 -14.48 13.56
N SER A 113 30.50 -14.48 12.87
CA SER A 113 30.21 -13.57 11.76
C SER A 113 29.41 -12.34 12.17
N LEU A 114 29.09 -12.21 13.47
CA LEU A 114 28.37 -11.07 14.01
C LEU A 114 29.23 -9.79 13.94
N THR A 115 28.64 -8.71 13.43
CA THR A 115 29.22 -7.36 13.46
C THR A 115 29.13 -6.77 14.87
N GLU A 116 29.87 -5.70 15.15
CA GLU A 116 29.77 -5.04 16.46
C GLU A 116 28.39 -4.41 16.69
N GLU A 117 27.76 -3.86 15.65
CA GLU A 117 26.38 -3.35 15.72
C GLU A 117 25.37 -4.45 16.07
N GLU A 118 25.52 -5.64 15.47
CA GLU A 118 24.67 -6.79 15.77
C GLU A 118 24.88 -7.27 17.23
N LYS A 119 26.12 -7.26 17.72
CA LYS A 119 26.45 -7.61 19.10
C LYS A 119 25.82 -6.66 20.12
N GLU A 120 25.90 -5.35 19.87
CA GLU A 120 25.26 -4.33 20.69
C GLU A 120 23.73 -4.50 20.72
N PHE A 121 23.13 -4.83 19.57
CA PHE A 121 21.70 -5.12 19.50
C PHE A 121 21.32 -6.32 20.37
N ILE A 122 22.07 -7.43 20.29
CA ILE A 122 21.84 -8.62 21.13
C ILE A 122 21.99 -8.26 22.62
N ASP A 123 23.02 -7.49 22.98
CA ASP A 123 23.26 -7.07 24.37
C ASP A 123 22.12 -6.18 24.91
N SER A 124 21.43 -5.41 24.04
CA SER A 124 20.26 -4.61 24.43
C SER A 124 18.98 -5.42 24.69
N LYS A 125 18.89 -6.65 24.16
CA LYS A 125 17.69 -7.50 24.20
C LYS A 125 17.84 -8.73 25.08
N VAL A 126 19.06 -9.23 25.25
CA VAL A 126 19.35 -10.49 25.94
C VAL A 126 20.33 -10.24 27.08
N ASP A 127 19.78 -10.22 28.28
CA ASP A 127 20.53 -10.10 29.53
C ASP A 127 20.60 -11.45 30.25
N VAL A 128 21.66 -12.21 29.97
CA VAL A 128 21.92 -13.53 30.58
C VAL A 128 23.39 -13.68 30.92
N GLU A 129 23.65 -14.45 31.99
CA GLU A 129 25.00 -14.87 32.36
C GLU A 129 25.55 -15.88 31.34
N THR A 130 26.82 -15.75 31.00
CA THR A 130 27.54 -16.67 30.10
C THR A 130 28.76 -17.25 30.81
N PRO A 131 29.32 -18.41 30.38
CA PRO A 131 30.43 -19.04 31.09
C PRO A 131 31.64 -18.10 31.20
N ASP A 132 32.30 -18.13 32.36
CA ASP A 132 33.47 -17.30 32.64
C ASP A 132 34.64 -17.61 31.71
N ASN A 133 35.52 -16.63 31.49
CA ASN A 133 36.73 -16.74 30.66
C ASN A 133 36.47 -17.20 29.21
N THR A 134 35.30 -16.88 28.67
CA THR A 134 34.93 -17.20 27.29
C THR A 134 35.36 -16.09 26.32
N GLY A 135 35.77 -16.49 25.11
CA GLY A 135 35.98 -15.53 24.02
C GLY A 135 34.66 -14.92 23.55
N SER A 136 34.74 -13.77 22.87
CA SER A 136 33.58 -13.02 22.35
C SER A 136 32.60 -13.91 21.58
N VAL A 137 33.10 -14.82 20.73
CA VAL A 137 32.27 -15.75 19.94
C VAL A 137 31.39 -16.63 20.83
N GLN A 138 31.95 -17.22 21.88
CA GLN A 138 31.21 -18.11 22.77
C GLN A 138 30.19 -17.33 23.61
N LYS A 139 30.52 -16.12 24.06
CA LYS A 139 29.57 -15.22 24.76
C LYS A 139 28.32 -15.00 23.90
N TYR A 140 28.49 -14.60 22.63
CA TYR A 140 27.34 -14.30 21.77
C TYR A 140 26.59 -15.56 21.33
N LEU A 141 27.27 -16.69 21.11
CA LEU A 141 26.59 -17.97 20.87
C LEU A 141 25.68 -18.36 22.03
N ASN A 142 26.16 -18.20 23.28
CA ASN A 142 25.35 -18.45 24.47
C ASN A 142 24.15 -17.51 24.57
N LYS A 143 24.29 -16.23 24.21
CA LYS A 143 23.16 -15.29 24.17
C LYS A 143 22.14 -15.64 23.09
N GLN A 144 22.60 -16.02 21.89
CA GLN A 144 21.72 -16.50 20.82
C GLN A 144 20.93 -17.74 21.26
N VAL A 145 21.57 -18.70 21.93
CA VAL A 145 20.90 -19.90 22.46
C VAL A 145 19.87 -19.55 23.53
N ALA A 146 20.19 -18.64 24.45
CA ALA A 146 19.25 -18.17 25.47
C ALA A 146 17.99 -17.55 24.84
N TYR A 147 18.18 -16.73 23.78
CA TYR A 147 17.07 -16.16 23.02
C TYR A 147 16.14 -17.24 22.46
N TRP A 148 16.68 -18.29 21.85
CA TRP A 148 15.86 -19.36 21.28
C TRP A 148 15.13 -20.20 22.34
N TYR A 149 15.73 -20.42 23.51
CA TYR A 149 15.04 -21.07 24.63
C TYR A 149 13.92 -20.20 25.21
N ASP A 150 14.16 -18.90 25.36
CA ASP A 150 13.12 -17.96 25.78
C ASP A 150 11.96 -17.93 24.79
N TYR A 151 12.27 -17.92 23.49
CA TYR A 151 11.30 -18.01 22.41
C TYR A 151 10.44 -19.28 22.51
N LEU A 152 11.05 -20.44 22.80
CA LEU A 152 10.34 -21.70 23.02
C LEU A 152 9.60 -21.77 24.37
N LYS A 153 9.58 -20.69 25.16
CA LYS A 153 9.05 -20.63 26.53
C LYS A 153 9.68 -21.67 27.46
N LYS A 154 10.95 -21.97 27.23
CA LYS A 154 11.76 -22.91 28.00
C LYS A 154 13.04 -22.22 28.53
N PRO A 155 12.97 -21.03 29.14
CA PRO A 155 14.18 -20.33 29.63
C PRO A 155 14.97 -21.16 30.65
N GLN A 156 14.31 -22.07 31.37
CA GLN A 156 14.94 -22.99 32.32
C GLN A 156 15.87 -24.05 31.67
N GLU A 157 15.78 -24.27 30.35
CA GLU A 157 16.66 -25.20 29.63
C GLU A 157 18.01 -24.55 29.26
N TYR A 158 18.12 -23.23 29.45
CA TYR A 158 19.39 -22.52 29.34
C TYR A 158 20.26 -22.75 30.59
N ASP A 159 21.49 -23.22 30.38
CA ASP A 159 22.52 -23.37 31.41
C ASP A 159 23.64 -22.35 31.18
N SER A 160 23.76 -21.37 32.07
CA SER A 160 24.77 -20.30 31.99
C SER A 160 26.20 -20.81 32.10
N LYS A 161 26.43 -22.03 32.59
CA LYS A 161 27.77 -22.64 32.72
C LYS A 161 28.13 -23.52 31.52
N LYS A 162 27.19 -23.79 30.62
CA LYS A 162 27.41 -24.68 29.46
C LYS A 162 28.06 -23.94 28.29
N TYR A 163 28.99 -24.62 27.63
CA TYR A 163 29.54 -24.20 26.34
C TYR A 163 28.66 -24.78 25.24
N TYR A 164 27.74 -23.98 24.71
CA TYR A 164 26.91 -24.37 23.59
C TYR A 164 27.71 -24.37 22.29
N THR A 165 27.35 -25.26 21.37
CA THR A 165 27.89 -25.31 20.02
C THR A 165 26.89 -24.76 19.00
N GLU A 166 27.35 -24.39 17.80
CA GLU A 166 26.46 -24.00 16.70
C GLU A 166 25.46 -25.14 16.38
N LEU A 167 25.89 -26.40 16.51
CA LEU A 167 25.02 -27.56 16.33
C LEU A 167 23.93 -27.66 17.41
N ASP A 168 24.22 -27.26 18.65
CA ASP A 168 23.19 -27.18 19.69
C ASP A 168 22.17 -26.08 19.35
N LYS A 169 22.62 -24.93 18.85
CA LYS A 169 21.75 -23.84 18.40
C LYS A 169 20.86 -24.30 17.26
N ASP A 170 21.42 -24.96 16.24
CA ASP A 170 20.69 -25.44 15.08
C ASP A 170 19.56 -26.40 15.49
N ARG A 171 19.80 -27.31 16.45
CA ARG A 171 18.76 -28.20 16.98
C ARG A 171 17.60 -27.47 17.65
N ILE A 172 17.88 -26.39 18.38
CA ILE A 172 16.84 -25.59 19.04
C ILE A 172 16.03 -24.82 17.98
N VAL A 173 16.71 -24.29 16.96
CA VAL A 173 16.07 -23.60 15.84
C VAL A 173 15.22 -24.57 15.00
N ASP A 174 15.66 -25.81 14.82
CA ASP A 174 14.87 -26.85 14.16
C ASP A 174 13.56 -27.11 14.93
N GLU A 175 13.59 -27.19 16.27
CA GLU A 175 12.37 -27.30 17.09
C GLU A 175 11.43 -26.10 16.87
N VAL A 176 11.98 -24.89 16.73
CA VAL A 176 11.21 -23.69 16.37
C VAL A 176 10.55 -23.85 14.99
N PHE A 177 11.26 -24.34 13.99
CA PHE A 177 10.69 -24.61 12.67
C PHE A 177 9.63 -25.71 12.70
N GLU A 178 9.77 -26.72 13.55
CA GLU A 178 8.76 -27.75 13.74
C GLU A 178 7.49 -27.22 14.41
N ASN A 179 7.62 -26.30 15.37
CA ASN A 179 6.46 -25.62 15.96
C ASN A 179 5.77 -24.69 14.95
N ARG A 180 6.51 -24.19 13.97
CA ARG A 180 6.01 -23.32 12.88
C ARG A 180 5.49 -24.06 11.65
N LYS A 181 5.40 -25.40 11.65
CA LYS A 181 5.11 -26.25 10.47
C LYS A 181 3.74 -26.04 9.76
N PHE A 182 3.03 -24.94 9.98
CA PHE A 182 1.72 -24.67 9.41
C PHE A 182 1.54 -23.28 8.74
N PHE A 183 2.60 -22.62 8.30
CA PHE A 183 2.51 -21.32 7.57
C PHE A 183 3.32 -21.34 6.26
N SER A 184 2.90 -20.85 5.08
CA SER A 184 1.60 -20.79 4.41
C SER A 184 1.92 -20.79 2.89
N ASN A 185 1.17 -21.55 2.09
CA ASN A 185 0.99 -21.24 0.66
C ASN A 185 -0.24 -20.32 0.46
N THR A 186 -1.10 -20.24 1.46
CA THR A 186 -2.43 -19.63 1.41
C THR A 186 -2.37 -18.10 1.42
N VAL A 187 -1.41 -17.49 2.16
CA VAL A 187 -1.24 -16.04 2.18
C VAL A 187 -0.81 -15.51 0.81
N PHE A 188 0.06 -16.22 0.09
CA PHE A 188 0.46 -15.81 -1.26
C PHE A 188 -0.64 -16.02 -2.30
N ALA A 189 -1.63 -16.89 -2.03
CA ALA A 189 -2.80 -17.02 -2.90
C ALA A 189 -3.67 -15.74 -2.88
N VAL A 190 -3.63 -14.96 -1.79
CA VAL A 190 -4.33 -13.67 -1.65
C VAL A 190 -3.42 -12.47 -1.88
N ALA A 191 -2.23 -12.66 -2.47
CA ALA A 191 -1.24 -11.59 -2.65
C ALA A 191 -1.77 -10.38 -3.47
N ASN A 192 -2.72 -10.61 -4.37
CA ASN A 192 -3.35 -9.53 -5.16
C ASN A 192 -4.28 -8.63 -4.33
N ASP A 193 -4.60 -9.01 -3.10
CA ASP A 193 -5.43 -8.21 -2.21
C ASP A 193 -4.60 -7.46 -1.15
N LEU A 194 -3.28 -7.63 -1.18
CA LEU A 194 -2.34 -7.02 -0.25
C LEU A 194 -1.82 -5.66 -0.77
N VAL A 195 -1.66 -4.74 0.16
CA VAL A 195 -0.95 -3.47 0.03
C VAL A 195 0.20 -3.48 1.03
N VAL A 196 1.41 -3.15 0.59
CA VAL A 196 2.59 -3.16 1.47
C VAL A 196 2.81 -1.77 2.05
N GLY A 197 2.71 -1.66 3.37
CA GLY A 197 3.00 -0.46 4.12
C GLY A 197 4.50 -0.22 4.25
N VAL A 198 4.93 0.97 3.85
CA VAL A 198 6.34 1.37 3.81
C VAL A 198 6.51 2.79 4.34
N THR A 199 7.71 3.08 4.83
CA THR A 199 8.17 4.43 5.14
C THR A 199 8.87 5.06 3.92
N GLU A 200 9.14 6.37 3.99
CA GLU A 200 9.81 7.07 2.88
C GLU A 200 11.23 6.56 2.63
N ASP A 201 11.93 6.13 3.69
CA ASP A 201 13.30 5.62 3.61
C ASP A 201 13.36 4.20 3.01
N GLU A 202 12.28 3.43 3.14
CA GLU A 202 12.18 2.05 2.63
C GLU A 202 11.80 2.01 1.13
N LEU A 203 11.39 3.13 0.53
CA LEU A 203 10.98 3.18 -0.89
C LEU A 203 12.09 2.73 -1.85
N GLU A 204 13.36 3.00 -1.52
CA GLU A 204 14.49 2.57 -2.34
C GLU A 204 14.68 1.04 -2.31
N GLU A 205 14.44 0.41 -1.15
CA GLU A 205 14.57 -1.04 -0.98
C GLU A 205 13.51 -1.80 -1.81
N ILE A 206 12.31 -1.24 -1.90
CA ILE A 206 11.14 -1.87 -2.51
C ILE A 206 10.81 -1.35 -3.91
N LYS A 207 11.70 -0.57 -4.55
CA LYS A 207 11.46 0.04 -5.88
C LYS A 207 11.04 -0.96 -6.95
N ASP A 208 11.54 -2.20 -6.87
CA ASP A 208 11.28 -3.25 -7.84
C ASP A 208 10.00 -4.06 -7.55
N LEU A 209 9.33 -3.77 -6.43
CA LEU A 209 8.13 -4.45 -6.01
C LEU A 209 6.91 -3.94 -6.80
N PRO A 210 6.16 -4.83 -7.50
CA PRO A 210 5.01 -4.42 -8.29
C PRO A 210 3.73 -4.25 -7.46
N TYR A 211 3.73 -4.64 -6.18
CA TYR A 211 2.56 -4.60 -5.32
C TYR A 211 2.16 -3.16 -4.96
N PRO A 212 0.85 -2.89 -4.75
CA PRO A 212 0.39 -1.61 -4.22
C PRO A 212 1.09 -1.23 -2.92
N LEU A 213 1.36 0.06 -2.74
CA LEU A 213 2.07 0.57 -1.57
C LEU A 213 1.16 1.42 -0.70
N TYR A 214 1.39 1.39 0.61
CA TYR A 214 0.77 2.28 1.58
C TYR A 214 1.84 3.14 2.25
N LEU A 215 1.59 4.44 2.31
CA LEU A 215 2.48 5.44 2.90
C LEU A 215 1.71 6.31 3.87
N LYS A 216 2.21 6.44 5.10
CA LYS A 216 1.72 7.42 6.06
C LYS A 216 2.57 8.68 5.97
N THR A 217 2.06 9.72 5.33
CA THR A 217 2.81 10.97 5.11
C THR A 217 1.88 12.16 4.85
N ASP A 218 2.28 13.33 5.31
CA ASP A 218 1.61 14.60 5.00
C ASP A 218 2.12 15.24 3.69
N SER A 219 3.15 14.66 3.06
CA SER A 219 3.71 15.13 1.79
C SER A 219 4.07 13.95 0.89
N ILE A 220 3.53 13.91 -0.32
CA ILE A 220 3.80 12.83 -1.28
C ILE A 220 5.19 13.04 -1.90
N PRO A 221 6.15 12.09 -1.74
CA PRO A 221 7.48 12.17 -2.35
C PRO A 221 7.41 11.77 -3.83
N VAL A 222 6.83 12.64 -4.67
CA VAL A 222 6.51 12.37 -6.08
C VAL A 222 7.72 11.85 -6.87
N ASP A 223 8.92 12.39 -6.63
CA ASP A 223 10.11 11.98 -7.38
C ASP A 223 10.58 10.58 -7.02
N LYS A 224 10.59 10.20 -5.73
CA LYS A 224 10.87 8.82 -5.31
C LYS A 224 9.82 7.85 -5.85
N LEU A 225 8.54 8.23 -5.79
CA LEU A 225 7.46 7.37 -6.23
C LEU A 225 7.50 7.07 -7.73
N LYS A 226 7.97 7.99 -8.59
CA LYS A 226 8.13 7.72 -10.03
C LYS A 226 9.05 6.54 -10.32
N GLU A 227 10.06 6.31 -9.48
CA GLU A 227 11.06 5.25 -9.67
C GLU A 227 10.55 3.88 -9.23
N VAL A 228 9.48 3.83 -8.42
CA VAL A 228 8.91 2.57 -7.93
C VAL A 228 8.01 1.93 -8.99
N LYS A 229 8.12 0.61 -9.16
CA LYS A 229 7.29 -0.16 -10.10
C LYS A 229 5.82 -0.24 -9.72
N SER A 230 5.49 -0.06 -8.44
CA SER A 230 4.10 -0.06 -7.98
C SER A 230 3.24 0.94 -8.74
N LYS A 231 2.06 0.49 -9.17
CA LYS A 231 1.11 1.29 -9.94
C LYS A 231 0.02 1.93 -9.09
N ILE A 232 -0.19 1.45 -7.87
CA ILE A 232 -1.22 1.96 -6.96
C ILE A 232 -0.54 2.39 -5.66
N ILE A 233 -0.72 3.65 -5.29
CA ILE A 233 -0.15 4.23 -4.08
C ILE A 233 -1.30 4.68 -3.18
N LEU A 234 -1.39 4.12 -2.00
CA LEU A 234 -2.32 4.50 -0.94
C LEU A 234 -1.60 5.43 0.04
N VAL A 235 -2.23 6.55 0.39
CA VAL A 235 -1.64 7.57 1.26
C VAL A 235 -2.59 7.88 2.41
N GLU A 236 -2.06 7.85 3.63
CA GLU A 236 -2.74 8.36 4.82
C GLU A 236 -2.01 9.62 5.30
N GLY A 237 -2.72 10.75 5.33
CA GLY A 237 -2.19 12.03 5.78
C GLY A 237 -2.96 13.20 5.18
N LYS A 238 -2.59 14.42 5.57
CA LYS A 238 -3.26 15.64 5.09
C LYS A 238 -2.68 16.10 3.75
N VAL A 239 -2.93 15.32 2.70
CA VAL A 239 -2.38 15.59 1.37
C VAL A 239 -3.47 16.03 0.39
N GLU A 240 -3.13 16.96 -0.50
CA GLU A 240 -3.99 17.32 -1.62
C GLU A 240 -3.96 16.27 -2.73
N ASP A 241 -5.09 16.13 -3.43
CA ASP A 241 -5.18 15.25 -4.61
C ASP A 241 -4.11 15.61 -5.66
N THR A 242 -3.27 14.62 -5.96
CA THR A 242 -2.07 14.75 -6.77
C THR A 242 -2.02 13.65 -7.82
N VAL A 243 -1.72 14.04 -9.06
CA VAL A 243 -1.50 13.09 -10.16
C VAL A 243 -0.02 12.74 -10.25
N ILE A 244 0.27 11.45 -10.12
CA ILE A 244 1.57 10.89 -10.47
C ILE A 244 1.40 10.17 -11.80
N PRO A 245 2.17 10.53 -12.84
CA PRO A 245 2.11 9.82 -14.12
C PRO A 245 2.29 8.31 -13.93
N GLU A 246 1.48 7.53 -14.63
CA GLU A 246 1.55 6.06 -14.60
C GLU A 246 1.04 5.39 -13.32
N LYS A 247 0.49 6.15 -12.36
CA LYS A 247 0.08 5.63 -11.05
C LYS A 247 -1.28 6.15 -10.58
N ILE A 248 -2.07 5.29 -9.95
CA ILE A 248 -3.29 5.67 -9.26
C ILE A 248 -2.93 5.99 -7.81
N VAL A 249 -3.24 7.19 -7.35
CA VAL A 249 -3.04 7.61 -5.96
C VAL A 249 -4.39 7.59 -5.24
N LEU A 250 -4.49 6.85 -4.15
CA LEU A 250 -5.66 6.78 -3.28
C LEU A 250 -5.30 7.49 -1.97
N ILE A 251 -6.19 8.34 -1.44
CA ILE A 251 -5.93 9.13 -0.25
C ILE A 251 -7.03 8.85 0.77
N ASP A 252 -6.64 8.51 2.00
CA ASP A 252 -7.57 8.19 3.08
C ASP A 252 -8.56 9.34 3.35
N ASN A 253 -9.83 8.98 3.54
CA ASN A 253 -10.95 9.89 3.78
C ASN A 253 -11.14 11.00 2.73
N LEU A 254 -10.62 10.79 1.52
CA LEU A 254 -10.76 11.70 0.39
C LEU A 254 -11.33 10.96 -0.83
N THR A 255 -12.20 11.66 -1.57
CA THR A 255 -12.58 11.25 -2.92
C THR A 255 -11.54 11.81 -3.89
N VAL A 256 -10.79 10.93 -4.54
CA VAL A 256 -9.78 11.32 -5.53
C VAL A 256 -10.41 11.34 -6.93
N GLU A 257 -10.06 12.37 -7.71
CA GLU A 257 -10.48 12.54 -9.12
C GLU A 257 -9.28 12.42 -10.09
N ASN A 258 -8.15 11.92 -9.59
CA ASN A 258 -6.93 11.74 -10.37
C ASN A 258 -7.06 10.71 -11.50
N VAL A 259 -8.10 9.89 -11.50
CA VAL A 259 -8.48 9.02 -12.62
C VAL A 259 -9.71 9.60 -13.29
N LYS A 260 -9.57 9.95 -14.56
CA LYS A 260 -10.67 10.57 -15.31
C LYS A 260 -11.86 9.61 -15.42
N ASP A 261 -13.06 10.14 -15.17
CA ASP A 261 -14.34 9.44 -15.26
C ASP A 261 -14.60 8.43 -14.11
N TYR A 262 -13.74 8.39 -13.08
CA TYR A 262 -13.93 7.57 -11.88
C TYR A 262 -13.73 8.42 -10.63
N GLU A 263 -14.69 8.36 -9.71
CA GLU A 263 -14.58 8.99 -8.40
C GLU A 263 -14.35 7.87 -7.38
N ILE A 264 -13.19 7.85 -6.72
CA ILE A 264 -12.85 6.77 -5.78
C ILE A 264 -12.71 7.36 -4.37
N THR A 265 -13.63 6.98 -3.49
CA THR A 265 -13.57 7.33 -2.07
C THR A 265 -12.86 6.22 -1.30
N THR A 266 -11.80 6.58 -0.60
CA THR A 266 -10.96 5.61 0.11
C THR A 266 -11.12 5.74 1.63
N LYS A 267 -11.20 4.61 2.32
CA LYS A 267 -11.24 4.54 3.79
C LYS A 267 -10.25 3.52 4.31
N ILE A 268 -9.44 3.91 5.29
CA ILE A 268 -8.51 3.03 5.98
C ILE A 268 -9.01 2.75 7.40
N LEU A 269 -8.99 1.48 7.82
CA LEU A 269 -9.42 1.04 9.13
C LEU A 269 -8.33 0.19 9.78
N ASP A 270 -7.86 0.60 10.96
CA ASP A 270 -6.89 -0.17 11.73
C ASP A 270 -7.54 -1.39 12.40
N ILE A 271 -6.86 -2.52 12.33
CA ILE A 271 -7.31 -3.81 12.87
C ILE A 271 -6.16 -4.45 13.64
N ASP A 272 -6.43 -4.73 14.91
CA ASP A 272 -5.51 -5.37 15.84
C ASP A 272 -5.46 -6.90 15.66
N ASN A 273 -6.62 -7.53 15.42
CA ASN A 273 -6.76 -8.97 15.33
C ASN A 273 -7.31 -9.38 13.96
N PRO A 274 -6.54 -10.16 13.16
CA PRO A 274 -6.99 -10.63 11.85
C PRO A 274 -8.35 -11.34 11.86
N LEU A 275 -8.69 -12.02 12.96
CA LEU A 275 -9.98 -12.73 13.06
C LEU A 275 -11.19 -11.79 13.07
N ASN A 276 -11.01 -10.52 13.48
CA ASN A 276 -12.08 -9.52 13.47
C ASN A 276 -12.56 -9.19 12.06
N LEU A 277 -11.79 -9.54 11.03
CA LEU A 277 -12.15 -9.34 9.63
C LEU A 277 -13.04 -10.43 9.07
N ILE A 278 -13.14 -11.59 9.73
CA ILE A 278 -13.93 -12.73 9.23
C ILE A 278 -15.39 -12.36 8.94
N PRO A 279 -16.12 -11.62 9.81
CA PRO A 279 -17.47 -11.16 9.48
C PRO A 279 -17.51 -10.27 8.23
N ASN A 280 -16.51 -9.41 8.08
CA ASN A 280 -16.42 -8.48 6.94
C ASN A 280 -16.08 -9.21 5.64
N VAL A 281 -15.39 -10.35 5.70
CA VAL A 281 -15.16 -11.23 4.53
C VAL A 281 -16.51 -11.60 3.94
N ASP A 282 -17.53 -11.81 4.78
CA ASP A 282 -18.80 -12.32 4.31
C ASP A 282 -19.69 -11.30 3.59
N GLU A 283 -19.56 -10.02 3.93
CA GLU A 283 -20.42 -8.91 3.49
C GLU A 283 -19.72 -7.92 2.53
N TYR A 284 -18.46 -8.15 2.16
CA TYR A 284 -17.66 -7.20 1.39
C TYR A 284 -18.19 -6.96 -0.04
N GLN A 285 -18.80 -5.79 -0.28
CA GLN A 285 -19.31 -5.36 -1.59
C GLN A 285 -18.48 -4.25 -2.27
N ASP A 286 -17.52 -3.67 -1.54
CA ASP A 286 -16.67 -2.56 -1.99
C ASP A 286 -15.79 -2.92 -3.19
N LEU A 287 -15.23 -1.89 -3.82
CA LEU A 287 -14.27 -2.06 -4.91
C LEU A 287 -13.03 -2.84 -4.43
N LYS A 288 -12.73 -3.95 -5.10
CA LYS A 288 -11.58 -4.79 -4.77
C LYS A 288 -10.33 -4.32 -5.49
N LEU A 289 -9.22 -4.27 -4.76
CA LEU A 289 -7.90 -3.88 -5.25
C LEU A 289 -7.47 -4.71 -6.47
N LYS A 290 -7.69 -6.03 -6.44
CA LYS A 290 -7.38 -6.93 -7.55
C LYS A 290 -8.07 -6.56 -8.87
N ASN A 291 -9.20 -5.84 -8.82
CA ASN A 291 -9.92 -5.41 -10.02
C ASN A 291 -9.27 -4.17 -10.66
N ILE A 292 -8.64 -3.30 -9.86
CA ILE A 292 -8.02 -2.05 -10.31
C ILE A 292 -6.51 -2.14 -10.52
N GLN A 293 -5.84 -3.19 -10.04
CA GLN A 293 -4.39 -3.37 -10.21
C GLN A 293 -3.94 -3.46 -11.67
N LYS A 294 -4.77 -4.03 -12.54
CA LYS A 294 -4.46 -4.21 -13.96
C LYS A 294 -5.15 -3.14 -14.80
N PHE A 295 -4.34 -2.18 -15.22
CA PHE A 295 -4.81 -1.09 -16.05
C PHE A 295 -3.73 -0.59 -17.00
N ASP A 296 -4.22 -0.02 -18.10
CA ASP A 296 -3.43 0.70 -19.08
C ASP A 296 -3.79 2.18 -19.03
N ILE A 297 -2.76 3.03 -19.06
CA ILE A 297 -2.97 4.47 -19.23
C ILE A 297 -2.97 4.80 -20.71
N LYS A 298 -4.06 5.40 -21.16
CA LYS A 298 -4.09 5.99 -22.49
C LYS A 298 -3.39 7.33 -22.40
N TYR A 299 -2.12 7.35 -22.82
CA TYR A 299 -1.41 8.60 -23.04
C TYR A 299 -2.19 9.41 -24.09
N VAL A 300 -2.87 10.45 -23.65
CA VAL A 300 -3.30 11.51 -24.57
C VAL A 300 -2.09 12.42 -24.65
N PRO A 301 -1.32 12.41 -25.76
CA PRO A 301 -0.28 13.41 -25.95
C PRO A 301 -0.96 14.76 -25.81
N ASN A 302 -0.56 15.53 -24.77
CA ASN A 302 -1.06 16.86 -24.40
C ASN A 302 -2.09 17.34 -25.42
N SER A 303 -3.35 16.96 -25.24
CA SER A 303 -4.35 17.16 -26.28
C SER A 303 -4.28 18.63 -26.67
N VAL A 304 -4.01 18.87 -27.95
CA VAL A 304 -4.02 20.18 -28.60
C VAL A 304 -4.97 21.08 -27.85
N LEU A 305 -4.40 22.09 -27.18
CA LEU A 305 -5.07 23.16 -26.43
C LEU A 305 -6.55 23.20 -26.77
N LYS A 306 -7.39 22.48 -26.01
CA LYS A 306 -8.84 22.68 -26.15
C LYS A 306 -9.07 24.10 -25.69
N LYS A 307 -9.25 25.01 -26.67
CA LYS A 307 -9.79 26.34 -26.43
C LYS A 307 -10.98 26.13 -25.50
N ALA A 308 -10.96 26.79 -24.35
CA ALA A 308 -12.11 26.84 -23.48
C ALA A 308 -13.32 27.18 -24.37
N SER A 309 -14.19 26.20 -24.60
CA SER A 309 -15.49 26.49 -25.17
C SER A 309 -16.18 27.28 -24.07
N VAL A 310 -16.16 28.60 -24.20
CA VAL A 310 -17.09 29.49 -23.51
C VAL A 310 -18.43 28.78 -23.58
N ARG A 311 -19.07 28.50 -22.44
CA ARG A 311 -20.49 28.11 -22.41
C ARG A 311 -21.19 29.15 -23.25
N LYS A 312 -21.52 28.84 -24.50
CA LYS A 312 -22.54 29.58 -25.22
C LYS A 312 -23.77 29.38 -24.35
N GLU A 313 -24.31 30.46 -23.81
CA GLU A 313 -25.65 30.44 -23.23
C GLU A 313 -26.52 29.62 -24.18
N GLU A 314 -27.22 28.63 -23.63
CA GLU A 314 -28.23 27.91 -24.39
C GLU A 314 -29.15 28.97 -24.97
N ARG A 315 -29.08 29.17 -26.29
CA ARG A 315 -30.16 29.87 -26.98
C ARG A 315 -31.40 29.03 -26.69
N LYS A 316 -32.30 29.57 -25.87
CA LYS A 316 -33.65 29.04 -25.72
C LYS A 316 -34.15 28.72 -27.13
N ARG A 317 -34.55 27.46 -27.35
CA ARG A 317 -35.19 27.09 -28.61
C ARG A 317 -36.39 28.03 -28.76
N GLU A 318 -36.36 28.87 -29.79
CA GLU A 318 -37.57 29.49 -30.27
C GLU A 318 -38.42 28.34 -30.81
N THR A 319 -39.46 27.97 -30.05
CA THR A 319 -40.55 27.15 -30.56
C THR A 319 -41.19 27.94 -31.70
N ILE A 320 -40.82 27.59 -32.93
CA ILE A 320 -41.59 27.96 -34.10
C ILE A 320 -42.92 27.22 -33.96
N ASN A 321 -43.98 27.94 -33.66
CA ASN A 321 -45.34 27.40 -33.75
C ASN A 321 -45.61 27.14 -35.23
N PHE A 322 -45.53 25.87 -35.64
CA PHE A 322 -46.08 25.44 -36.91
C PHE A 322 -47.61 25.52 -36.77
N ASP A 323 -48.21 26.47 -37.48
CA ASP A 323 -49.65 26.45 -37.72
C ASP A 323 -50.01 25.10 -38.34
N LYS A 324 -50.94 24.39 -37.72
CA LYS A 324 -51.49 23.14 -38.22
C LYS A 324 -52.36 23.43 -39.45
N THR A 325 -51.75 23.74 -40.58
CA THR A 325 -52.40 23.56 -41.87
C THR A 325 -52.29 22.09 -42.26
N GLN A 326 -53.47 21.47 -42.32
CA GLN A 326 -53.69 20.06 -42.63
C GLN A 326 -52.86 19.60 -43.83
N THR A 327 -51.91 18.71 -43.60
CA THR A 327 -51.32 17.88 -44.65
C THR A 327 -52.12 16.58 -44.70
N ASN A 328 -53.06 16.50 -45.64
CA ASN A 328 -53.71 15.26 -46.03
C ASN A 328 -52.69 14.38 -46.75
N TRP A 329 -52.14 13.41 -46.03
CA TRP A 329 -51.39 12.31 -46.65
C TRP A 329 -52.40 11.31 -47.23
N ARG A 330 -52.75 11.49 -48.52
CA ARG A 330 -53.32 10.42 -49.34
C ARG A 330 -52.17 9.49 -49.76
N ILE A 331 -52.34 8.21 -49.48
CA ILE A 331 -51.59 7.12 -50.09
C ILE A 331 -52.55 6.53 -51.13
N GLU A 332 -52.18 6.57 -52.42
CA GLU A 332 -52.79 5.74 -53.47
C GLU A 332 -52.18 4.34 -53.46
#